data_AF-A0A947CT88-F1
#
_entry.id   AF-A0A947CT88-F1
#
_cell.length_a   1.000
_cell.length_b   1.000
_cell.length_c   1.000
_cell.angle_alpha   90.00
_cell.angle_beta   90.00
_cell.angle_gamma   90.00
#
_symmetry.space_group_name_H-M   'P 1'
#
loop_
_entity.id
_entity.type
_entity.pdbx_description
1 polymer ?
#
loop_
_entity_poly.entity_id
_entity_poly.type
_entity_poly.pdbx_seq_one_letter_code
_entity_poly.pdbx_strand_id
1 'polypeptide(L)'
;MTAKPSGLQLKLVALLLAIGLVPEFVSAILIERIAEVAQSFASNEVDRLTPPLERSQHAYRVAVERSKAVHEQIAKRVAADQKLIDDPDLAEHGLVEVVAKNGEEVLWTRTTTRKPTTGQRLVAVEEPFEGVLPDGGAFFRGSLSLSFAVDESLSREFQEIAVALDESRRVQKVRRSLPASYRTAFIVVVGGFAVILTIIGVFLGRRVTSRIEELQQGFAQVAAGDMSARVDVRGKGELAEMGQAFNKMVADLEAERRKSAYLQRIGTWQDVARKLAHEIKNPLTPIQ
;
A
#
# COMPACT_ATOMS: atom_id res chain seq x y z
N MET A 1 39.42 16.29 20.12
CA MET A 1 38.77 16.27 21.44
C MET A 1 37.32 16.67 21.25
N THR A 2 36.37 15.73 21.37
CA THR A 2 34.94 16.02 21.20
C THR A 2 34.38 16.56 22.50
N ALA A 3 34.02 17.85 22.53
CA ALA A 3 33.36 18.47 23.68
C ALA A 3 32.07 17.71 24.04
N LYS A 4 31.85 17.50 25.35
CA LYS A 4 30.66 16.82 25.86
C LYS A 4 29.42 17.65 25.48
N PRO A 5 28.40 17.06 24.85
CA PRO A 5 27.22 17.82 24.42
C PRO A 5 26.48 18.42 25.62
N SER A 6 26.08 19.68 25.51
CA SER A 6 25.30 20.35 26.57
C SER A 6 23.90 19.74 26.69
N GLY A 7 23.27 19.88 27.87
CA GLY A 7 21.95 19.29 28.12
C GLY A 7 20.86 19.77 27.14
N LEU A 8 21.01 20.98 26.59
CA LEU A 8 20.14 21.51 25.55
C LEU A 8 20.30 20.75 24.23
N GLN A 9 21.55 20.42 23.84
CA GLN A 9 21.80 19.65 22.61
C GLN A 9 21.19 18.26 22.68
N LEU A 10 21.27 17.57 23.82
CA LEU A 10 20.61 16.27 23.99
C LEU A 10 19.09 16.36 23.83
N LYS A 11 18.45 17.37 24.43
CA LYS A 11 17.00 17.59 24.31
C LYS A 11 16.57 17.88 22.87
N LEU A 12 17.34 18.69 22.14
CA LEU A 12 17.08 19.01 20.74
C LEU A 12 17.23 17.79 19.83
N VAL A 13 18.28 16.99 20.03
CA VAL A 13 18.50 15.74 19.29
C VAL A 13 17.35 14.76 19.57
N ALA A 14 16.96 14.58 20.84
CA ALA A 14 15.86 13.71 21.22
C ALA A 14 14.52 14.16 20.61
N LEU A 15 14.26 15.47 20.59
CA LEU A 15 13.06 16.03 19.97
C LEU A 15 13.03 15.79 18.45
N LEU A 16 14.16 16.02 17.76
CA LEU A 16 14.28 15.77 16.32
C LEU A 16 14.09 14.30 15.98
N LEU A 17 14.70 13.41 16.76
CA LEU A 17 14.52 11.96 16.60
C LEU A 17 13.05 11.56 16.80
N ALA A 18 12.38 12.10 17.82
CA ALA A 18 10.96 11.81 18.06
C ALA A 18 10.06 12.27 16.91
N ILE A 19 10.30 13.47 16.37
CA ILE A 19 9.55 14.01 15.23
C ILE A 19 9.78 13.18 13.95
N GLY A 20 10.99 12.66 13.74
CA GLY A 20 11.31 11.82 12.58
C GLY A 20 10.79 10.39 12.68
N LEU A 21 11.08 9.70 13.78
CA LEU A 21 10.84 8.26 13.93
C LEU A 21 9.39 7.90 14.23
N VAL A 22 8.66 8.73 14.98
CA VAL A 22 7.29 8.39 15.43
C VAL A 22 6.30 8.32 14.26
N PRO A 23 6.22 9.31 13.35
CA PRO A 23 5.28 9.25 12.21
C PRO A 23 5.58 8.08 11.29
N GLU A 24 6.86 7.72 11.15
CA GLU A 24 7.29 6.61 10.32
C GLU A 24 6.87 5.26 10.89
N PHE A 25 7.08 5.08 12.19
CA PHE A 25 6.61 3.89 12.91
C PHE A 25 5.08 3.74 12.81
N VAL A 26 4.34 4.83 12.99
CA VAL A 26 2.87 4.84 12.83
C VAL A 26 2.46 4.51 11.40
N SER A 27 3.14 5.08 10.40
CA SER A 27 2.85 4.83 8.98
C SER A 27 3.09 3.37 8.60
N ALA A 28 4.17 2.76 9.10
CA ALA A 28 4.47 1.35 8.86
C ALA A 28 3.37 0.43 9.42
N ILE A 29 2.87 0.72 10.63
CA ILE A 29 1.75 -0.02 11.24
C ILE A 29 0.46 0.18 10.42
N LEU A 30 0.16 1.41 10.01
CA LEU A 30 -1.06 1.71 9.25
C LEU A 30 -1.08 0.98 7.90
N ILE A 31 0.05 0.95 7.19
CA ILE A 31 0.17 0.26 5.90
C ILE A 31 -0.12 -1.22 6.05
N GLU A 32 0.42 -1.86 7.08
CA GLU A 32 0.17 -3.27 7.36
C GLU A 32 -1.32 -3.54 7.65
N ARG A 33 -1.95 -2.70 8.49
CA ARG A 33 -3.38 -2.82 8.81
C ARG A 33 -4.28 -2.59 7.60
N ILE A 34 -4.00 -1.58 6.79
CA ILE A 34 -4.77 -1.29 5.58
C ILE A 34 -4.64 -2.43 4.58
N ALA A 35 -3.44 -3.00 4.42
CA ALA A 35 -3.21 -4.16 3.56
C ALA A 35 -3.99 -5.39 4.04
N GLU A 36 -3.94 -5.70 5.34
CA GLU A 36 -4.70 -6.81 5.95
C GLU A 36 -6.20 -6.67 5.73
N VAL A 37 -6.75 -5.47 5.96
CA VAL A 37 -8.18 -5.18 5.78
C VAL A 37 -8.58 -5.27 4.29
N ALA A 38 -7.78 -4.70 3.38
CA ALA A 38 -8.06 -4.76 1.95
C ALA A 38 -8.03 -6.20 1.42
N GLN A 39 -7.16 -7.05 1.96
CA GLN A 39 -7.11 -8.47 1.64
C GLN A 39 -8.27 -9.27 2.24
N SER A 40 -8.67 -8.97 3.48
CA SER A 40 -9.76 -9.71 4.15
C SER A 40 -11.10 -9.51 3.47
N PHE A 41 -11.42 -8.29 3.02
CA PHE A 41 -12.61 -8.02 2.22
C PHE A 41 -12.60 -8.79 0.90
N ALA A 42 -11.46 -8.84 0.22
CA ALA A 42 -11.33 -9.54 -1.06
C ALA A 42 -11.40 -11.07 -0.93
N SER A 43 -10.89 -11.65 0.17
CA SER A 43 -11.01 -13.08 0.45
C SER A 43 -12.43 -13.45 0.82
N ASN A 44 -13.01 -12.72 1.78
CA ASN A 44 -14.33 -13.02 2.33
C ASN A 44 -15.42 -13.04 1.26
N GLU A 45 -15.39 -12.12 0.29
CA GLU A 45 -16.42 -12.07 -0.74
C GLU A 45 -16.37 -13.29 -1.66
N VAL A 46 -15.18 -13.79 -1.99
CA VAL A 46 -15.03 -14.99 -2.82
C VAL A 46 -15.31 -16.26 -2.03
N ASP A 47 -14.91 -16.32 -0.76
CA ASP A 47 -15.25 -17.42 0.14
C ASP A 47 -16.77 -17.53 0.33
N ARG A 48 -17.48 -16.39 0.28
CA ARG A 48 -18.95 -16.35 0.31
C ARG A 48 -19.58 -16.85 -0.98
N LEU A 49 -19.01 -16.52 -2.14
CA LEU A 49 -19.60 -16.83 -3.45
C LEU A 49 -19.26 -18.25 -3.94
N THR A 50 -18.09 -18.79 -3.59
CA THR A 50 -17.61 -20.08 -4.13
C THR A 50 -18.52 -21.28 -3.76
N PRO A 51 -18.95 -21.48 -2.49
CA PRO A 51 -19.72 -22.67 -2.12
C PRO A 51 -21.13 -22.76 -2.72
N PRO A 52 -21.93 -21.68 -2.82
CA PRO A 52 -23.20 -21.69 -3.56
C PRO A 52 -23.03 -22.03 -5.05
N LEU A 53 -21.97 -21.51 -5.67
CA LEU A 53 -21.67 -21.69 -7.08
C LEU A 53 -21.24 -23.14 -7.39
N GLU A 54 -20.37 -23.74 -6.57
CA GLU A 54 -19.98 -25.15 -6.71
C GLU A 54 -21.18 -26.11 -6.51
N ARG A 55 -22.05 -25.81 -5.54
CA ARG A 55 -23.30 -26.57 -5.34
C ARG A 55 -24.20 -26.52 -6.57
N SER A 56 -24.30 -25.35 -7.21
CA SER A 56 -25.10 -25.17 -8.42
C SER A 56 -24.50 -25.91 -9.62
N GLN A 57 -23.18 -25.86 -9.81
CA GLN A 57 -22.48 -26.62 -10.84
C GLN A 57 -22.62 -28.13 -10.66
N HIS A 58 -22.50 -28.62 -9.42
CA HIS A 58 -22.69 -30.04 -9.10
C HIS A 58 -24.13 -30.49 -9.37
N ALA A 59 -25.13 -29.72 -8.92
CA ALA A 59 -26.54 -30.02 -9.18
C ALA A 59 -26.84 -30.10 -10.68
N TYR A 60 -26.26 -29.22 -11.50
CA TYR A 60 -26.39 -29.27 -12.95
C TYR A 60 -25.75 -30.53 -13.56
N ARG A 61 -24.52 -30.86 -13.19
CA ARG A 61 -23.85 -32.08 -13.69
C ARG A 61 -24.69 -33.32 -13.39
N VAL A 62 -25.20 -33.42 -12.16
CA VAL A 62 -26.08 -34.51 -11.76
C VAL A 62 -27.40 -34.51 -12.55
N ALA A 63 -27.99 -33.34 -12.82
CA ALA A 63 -29.21 -33.25 -13.62
C ALA A 63 -29.00 -33.69 -15.08
N VAL A 64 -27.89 -33.28 -15.70
CA VAL A 64 -27.52 -33.69 -17.07
C VAL A 64 -27.21 -35.18 -17.13
N GLU A 65 -26.42 -35.71 -16.19
CA GLU A 65 -26.10 -37.14 -16.13
C GLU A 65 -27.37 -37.99 -15.92
N ARG A 66 -28.27 -37.56 -15.03
CA ARG A 66 -29.57 -38.22 -14.84
C ARG A 66 -30.41 -38.17 -16.11
N SER A 67 -30.48 -37.01 -16.77
CA SER A 67 -31.19 -36.87 -18.04
C SER A 67 -30.60 -37.81 -19.10
N LYS A 68 -29.28 -37.84 -19.27
CA LYS A 68 -28.59 -38.75 -20.20
C LYS A 68 -28.90 -40.22 -19.89
N ALA A 69 -28.82 -40.63 -18.62
CA ALA A 69 -29.08 -42.00 -18.20
C ALA A 69 -30.54 -42.43 -18.48
N VAL A 70 -31.51 -41.53 -18.30
CA VAL A 70 -32.92 -41.79 -18.65
C VAL A 70 -33.06 -42.02 -20.15
N HIS A 71 -32.49 -41.15 -20.99
CA HIS A 71 -32.56 -41.30 -22.44
C HIS A 71 -31.83 -42.54 -22.95
N GLU A 72 -30.69 -42.93 -22.35
CA GLU A 72 -30.00 -44.20 -22.65
C GLU A 72 -30.86 -45.42 -22.28
N GLN A 73 -31.56 -45.40 -21.14
CA GLN A 73 -32.47 -46.49 -20.77
C GLN A 73 -33.67 -46.59 -21.71
N ILE A 74 -34.24 -45.46 -22.13
CA ILE A 74 -35.31 -45.40 -23.12
C ILE A 74 -34.82 -45.98 -24.45
N ALA A 75 -33.64 -45.55 -24.92
CA ALA A 75 -33.03 -46.04 -26.16
C ALA A 75 -32.85 -47.57 -26.13
N LYS A 76 -32.33 -48.13 -25.03
CA LYS A 76 -32.19 -49.58 -24.86
C LYS A 76 -33.50 -50.33 -24.88
N ARG A 77 -34.55 -49.79 -24.25
CA ARG A 77 -35.89 -50.38 -24.26
C ARG A 77 -36.49 -50.39 -25.66
N VAL A 78 -36.37 -49.27 -26.38
CA VAL A 78 -36.86 -49.14 -27.76
C VAL A 78 -36.08 -50.05 -28.71
N ALA A 79 -34.78 -50.23 -28.51
CA ALA A 79 -33.98 -51.17 -29.29
C ALA A 79 -34.36 -52.64 -29.02
N ALA A 80 -34.79 -52.97 -27.80
CA ALA A 80 -35.22 -54.32 -27.41
C ALA A 80 -36.66 -54.64 -27.84
N ASP A 81 -37.58 -53.67 -27.79
CA ASP A 81 -38.95 -53.81 -28.27
C ASP A 81 -39.35 -52.64 -29.15
N GLN A 82 -39.31 -52.91 -30.46
CA GLN A 82 -39.58 -51.93 -31.50
C GLN A 82 -41.04 -51.43 -31.50
N LYS A 83 -41.99 -52.17 -30.90
CA LYS A 83 -43.39 -51.73 -30.79
C LYS A 83 -43.52 -50.48 -29.93
N LEU A 84 -42.54 -50.22 -29.06
CA LEU A 84 -42.49 -49.02 -28.23
C LEU A 84 -42.21 -47.76 -29.07
N ILE A 85 -41.70 -47.85 -30.30
CA ILE A 85 -41.47 -46.66 -31.16
C ILE A 85 -42.76 -45.87 -31.40
N ASP A 86 -43.90 -46.54 -31.41
CA ASP A 86 -45.24 -45.97 -31.57
C ASP A 86 -45.84 -45.43 -30.26
N ASP A 87 -45.15 -45.60 -29.13
CA ASP A 87 -45.67 -45.22 -27.82
C ASP A 87 -45.73 -43.68 -27.68
N PRO A 88 -46.91 -43.09 -27.45
CA PRO A 88 -47.05 -41.65 -27.24
C PRO A 88 -46.24 -41.14 -26.03
N ASP A 89 -45.93 -41.98 -25.05
CA ASP A 89 -45.15 -41.63 -23.86
C ASP A 89 -43.69 -41.24 -24.21
N LEU A 90 -43.14 -41.80 -25.29
CA LEU A 90 -41.80 -41.44 -25.77
C LEU A 90 -41.70 -39.99 -26.25
N ALA A 91 -42.80 -39.44 -26.78
CA ALA A 91 -42.86 -38.05 -27.18
C ALA A 91 -42.84 -37.10 -25.97
N GLU A 92 -43.41 -37.52 -24.84
CA GLU A 92 -43.36 -36.77 -23.56
C GLU A 92 -41.96 -36.77 -22.95
N HIS A 93 -41.22 -37.87 -23.11
CA HIS A 93 -39.80 -37.95 -22.78
C HIS A 93 -38.86 -37.24 -23.78
N GLY A 94 -39.44 -36.55 -24.76
CA GLY A 94 -38.72 -35.62 -25.62
C GLY A 94 -37.97 -36.25 -26.78
N LEU A 95 -38.30 -37.50 -27.13
CA LEU A 95 -37.89 -38.09 -28.40
C LEU A 95 -38.36 -37.19 -29.55
N VAL A 96 -37.51 -36.99 -30.55
CA VAL A 96 -37.75 -36.17 -31.75
C VAL A 96 -37.68 -37.04 -33.01
N GLU A 97 -36.71 -37.97 -33.04
CA GLU A 97 -36.49 -38.82 -34.20
C GLU A 97 -35.84 -40.14 -33.79
N VAL A 98 -36.20 -41.22 -34.49
CA VAL A 98 -35.53 -42.52 -34.44
C VAL A 98 -35.02 -42.84 -35.83
N VAL A 99 -33.74 -43.16 -35.95
CA VAL A 99 -33.08 -43.44 -37.23
C VAL A 99 -32.36 -44.78 -37.13
N ALA A 100 -32.66 -45.73 -38.02
CA ALA A 100 -31.88 -46.94 -38.17
C ALA A 100 -30.72 -46.69 -39.14
N LYS A 101 -29.50 -46.98 -38.70
CA LYS A 101 -28.27 -46.73 -39.46
C LYS A 101 -27.38 -47.96 -39.54
N ASN A 102 -26.74 -48.14 -40.70
CA ASN A 102 -25.65 -49.08 -40.90
C ASN A 102 -24.35 -48.30 -41.17
N GLY A 103 -23.56 -48.04 -40.13
CA GLY A 103 -22.47 -47.07 -40.24
C GLY A 103 -23.02 -45.68 -40.53
N GLU A 104 -22.65 -45.08 -41.66
CA GLU A 104 -23.15 -43.76 -42.09
C GLU A 104 -24.43 -43.83 -42.93
N GLU A 105 -24.81 -45.02 -43.41
CA GLU A 105 -25.99 -45.19 -44.26
C GLU A 105 -27.27 -45.20 -43.41
N VAL A 106 -28.21 -44.29 -43.72
CA VAL A 106 -29.53 -44.24 -43.10
C VAL A 106 -30.47 -45.17 -43.87
N LEU A 107 -30.95 -46.20 -43.20
CA LEU A 107 -31.83 -47.20 -43.80
C LEU A 107 -33.30 -46.92 -43.54
N TRP A 108 -33.61 -46.28 -42.41
CA TRP A 108 -34.98 -45.96 -42.02
C TRP A 108 -34.98 -44.78 -41.04
N THR A 109 -35.97 -43.91 -41.17
CA THR A 109 -36.17 -42.75 -40.28
C THR A 109 -37.63 -42.66 -39.88
N ARG A 110 -37.85 -42.30 -38.62
CA ARG A 110 -39.15 -41.88 -38.12
C ARG A 110 -39.02 -40.66 -37.24
N THR A 111 -39.68 -39.60 -37.65
CA THR A 111 -39.82 -38.37 -36.87
C THR A 111 -41.11 -38.43 -36.05
N THR A 112 -41.04 -38.05 -34.77
CA THR A 112 -42.25 -37.88 -33.96
C THR A 112 -42.96 -36.56 -34.30
N THR A 113 -44.17 -36.37 -33.77
CA THR A 113 -44.96 -35.15 -33.95
C THR A 113 -44.39 -33.94 -33.21
N ARG A 114 -43.48 -34.14 -32.24
CA ARG A 114 -42.82 -33.07 -31.48
C ARG A 114 -41.69 -32.43 -32.29
N LYS A 115 -41.80 -31.12 -32.54
CA LYS A 115 -40.67 -30.32 -33.06
C LYS A 115 -39.85 -29.76 -31.90
N PRO A 116 -38.51 -29.66 -32.02
CA PRO A 116 -37.68 -29.01 -31.02
C PRO A 116 -38.08 -27.53 -30.91
N THR A 117 -38.21 -27.04 -29.67
CA THR A 117 -38.50 -25.64 -29.38
C THR A 117 -37.20 -24.82 -29.42
N THR A 118 -37.29 -23.51 -29.71
CA THR A 118 -36.16 -22.58 -29.61
C THR A 118 -35.49 -22.69 -28.24
N GLY A 119 -34.20 -23.03 -28.21
CA GLY A 119 -33.44 -23.24 -26.97
C GLY A 119 -33.28 -24.70 -26.55
N GLN A 120 -33.72 -25.67 -27.36
CA GLN A 120 -33.44 -27.09 -27.15
C GLN A 120 -32.38 -27.59 -28.15
N ARG A 121 -31.46 -28.41 -27.65
CA ARG A 121 -30.47 -29.12 -28.47
C ARG A 121 -30.89 -30.56 -28.66
N LEU A 122 -30.70 -31.09 -29.87
CA LEU A 122 -30.86 -32.52 -30.14
C LEU A 122 -29.64 -33.30 -29.67
N VAL A 123 -29.87 -34.31 -28.84
CA VAL A 123 -28.87 -35.28 -28.39
C VAL A 123 -29.25 -36.65 -28.92
N ALA A 124 -28.40 -37.23 -29.76
CA ALA A 124 -28.60 -38.58 -30.29
C ALA A 124 -27.95 -39.62 -29.38
N VAL A 125 -28.69 -40.67 -29.05
CA VAL A 125 -28.21 -41.87 -28.38
C VAL A 125 -28.22 -43.00 -29.39
N GLU A 126 -27.08 -43.64 -29.61
CA GLU A 126 -26.98 -44.78 -30.53
C GLU A 126 -26.93 -46.09 -29.73
N GLU A 127 -27.86 -46.99 -30.02
CA GLU A 127 -27.92 -48.32 -29.43
C GLU A 127 -27.81 -49.38 -30.53
N PRO A 128 -27.07 -50.49 -30.30
CA PRO A 128 -26.99 -51.57 -31.27
C PRO A 128 -28.37 -52.21 -31.47
N PHE A 129 -28.70 -52.51 -32.72
CA PHE A 129 -29.97 -53.10 -33.11
C PHE A 129 -29.77 -54.25 -34.07
N GLU A 130 -30.50 -55.34 -33.81
CA GLU A 130 -30.54 -56.53 -34.66
C GLU A 130 -31.98 -57.04 -34.72
N GLY A 131 -32.62 -56.88 -35.88
CA GLY A 131 -34.02 -57.23 -36.03
C GLY A 131 -34.62 -56.76 -37.36
N VAL A 132 -35.91 -57.00 -37.53
CA VAL A 132 -36.68 -56.48 -38.67
C VAL A 132 -37.07 -55.04 -38.40
N LEU A 133 -37.02 -54.17 -39.41
CA LEU A 133 -37.45 -52.77 -39.31
C LEU A 133 -38.98 -52.66 -39.12
N PRO A 134 -39.50 -51.58 -38.52
CA PRO A 134 -40.92 -51.48 -38.14
C PRO A 134 -41.88 -51.41 -39.34
N ASP A 135 -41.35 -51.09 -40.51
CA ASP A 135 -42.05 -51.11 -41.80
C ASP A 135 -42.21 -52.53 -42.38
N GLY A 136 -41.71 -53.56 -41.68
CA GLY A 136 -41.73 -54.95 -42.15
C GLY A 136 -40.66 -55.26 -43.19
N GLY A 137 -39.61 -54.43 -43.29
CA GLY A 137 -38.50 -54.57 -44.22
C GLY A 137 -37.57 -55.78 -43.96
N ALA A 138 -36.41 -55.78 -44.60
CA ALA A 138 -35.42 -56.84 -44.42
C ALA A 138 -34.83 -56.86 -42.99
N PHE A 139 -34.39 -58.04 -42.54
CA PHE A 139 -33.63 -58.16 -41.31
C PHE A 139 -32.36 -57.31 -41.41
N PHE A 140 -32.13 -56.52 -40.37
CA PHE A 140 -31.07 -55.53 -40.33
C PHE A 140 -30.25 -55.66 -39.04
N ARG A 141 -28.93 -55.53 -39.15
CA ARG A 141 -27.99 -55.44 -38.04
C ARG A 141 -27.19 -54.16 -38.17
N GLY A 142 -27.32 -53.26 -37.21
CA GLY A 142 -26.58 -52.00 -37.14
C GLY A 142 -26.94 -51.23 -35.87
N SER A 143 -27.30 -49.96 -35.96
CA SER A 143 -27.67 -49.15 -34.80
C SER A 143 -29.00 -48.41 -34.98
N LEU A 144 -29.68 -48.18 -33.87
CA LEU A 144 -30.77 -47.23 -33.74
C LEU A 144 -30.24 -45.96 -33.07
N SER A 145 -30.37 -44.84 -33.78
CA SER A 145 -30.03 -43.50 -33.30
C SER A 145 -31.32 -42.80 -32.87
N LEU A 146 -31.48 -42.58 -31.57
CA LEU A 146 -32.63 -41.88 -30.99
C LEU A 146 -32.23 -40.46 -30.62
N SER A 147 -32.85 -39.48 -31.27
CA SER A 147 -32.59 -38.06 -31.02
C SER A 147 -33.60 -37.49 -30.04
N PHE A 148 -33.13 -36.96 -28.92
CA PHE A 148 -33.93 -36.35 -27.87
C PHE A 148 -33.69 -34.83 -27.82
N ALA A 149 -34.75 -34.04 -27.65
CA ALA A 149 -34.64 -32.61 -27.43
C ALA A 149 -34.44 -32.30 -25.95
N VAL A 150 -33.23 -31.84 -25.61
CA VAL A 150 -32.78 -31.47 -24.26
C VAL A 150 -32.68 -29.95 -24.16
N ASP A 151 -33.14 -29.39 -23.03
CA ASP A 151 -33.12 -27.94 -22.80
C ASP A 151 -31.67 -27.39 -22.70
N GLU A 152 -31.32 -26.45 -23.58
CA GLU A 152 -30.00 -25.81 -23.69
C GLU A 152 -29.94 -24.52 -22.85
N SER A 153 -31.07 -24.01 -22.35
CA SER A 153 -31.09 -22.80 -21.52
C SER A 153 -30.27 -22.98 -20.24
N LEU A 154 -30.39 -24.16 -19.61
CA LEU A 154 -29.57 -24.51 -18.45
C LEU A 154 -28.07 -24.59 -18.84
N SER A 155 -27.71 -25.16 -19.99
CA SER A 155 -26.29 -25.36 -20.31
C SER A 155 -25.53 -24.04 -20.55
N ARG A 156 -26.16 -23.04 -21.17
CA ARG A 156 -25.53 -21.72 -21.44
C ARG A 156 -25.33 -20.90 -20.17
N GLU A 157 -26.39 -20.73 -19.38
CA GLU A 157 -26.34 -19.93 -18.15
C GLU A 157 -25.33 -20.54 -17.16
N PHE A 158 -25.23 -21.87 -17.09
CA PHE A 158 -24.23 -22.53 -16.24
C PHE A 158 -22.80 -22.51 -16.79
N GLN A 159 -22.59 -22.50 -18.12
CA GLN A 159 -21.25 -22.30 -18.69
C GLN A 159 -20.72 -20.89 -18.42
N GLU A 160 -21.59 -19.88 -18.51
CA GLU A 160 -21.25 -18.50 -18.15
C GLU A 160 -20.86 -18.39 -16.68
N ILE A 161 -21.61 -19.05 -15.79
CA ILE A 161 -21.30 -19.15 -14.36
C ILE A 161 -19.96 -19.86 -14.12
N ALA A 162 -19.65 -20.94 -14.85
CA ALA A 162 -18.41 -21.70 -14.70
C ALA A 162 -17.17 -20.90 -15.17
N VAL A 163 -17.29 -20.12 -16.23
CA VAL A 163 -16.22 -19.22 -16.71
C VAL A 163 -16.01 -18.07 -15.73
N ALA A 164 -17.09 -17.47 -15.22
CA ALA A 164 -17.00 -16.43 -14.19
C ALA A 164 -16.33 -16.94 -12.89
N LEU A 165 -16.52 -18.21 -12.54
CA LEU A 165 -15.83 -18.87 -11.42
C LEU A 165 -14.33 -19.06 -11.67
N ASP A 166 -13.93 -19.53 -12.85
CA ASP A 166 -12.49 -19.67 -13.17
C ASP A 166 -11.79 -18.31 -13.20
N GLU A 167 -12.48 -17.29 -13.73
CA GLU A 167 -11.98 -15.92 -13.77
C GLU A 167 -11.85 -15.33 -12.36
N SER A 168 -12.85 -15.52 -11.49
CA SER A 168 -12.78 -15.11 -10.07
C SER A 168 -11.62 -15.79 -9.33
N ARG A 169 -11.38 -17.09 -9.57
CA ARG A 169 -10.25 -17.83 -8.99
C ARG A 169 -8.89 -17.37 -9.52
N ARG A 170 -8.80 -17.01 -10.81
CA ARG A 170 -7.57 -16.46 -11.41
C ARG A 170 -7.23 -15.09 -10.84
N VAL A 171 -8.23 -14.21 -10.72
CA VAL A 171 -8.06 -12.87 -10.15
C VAL A 171 -7.59 -12.96 -8.70
N GLN A 172 -8.07 -13.93 -7.91
CA GLN A 172 -7.55 -14.16 -6.56
C GLN A 172 -6.08 -14.64 -6.51
N LYS A 173 -5.67 -15.54 -7.42
CA LYS A 173 -4.27 -16.01 -7.45
C LYS A 173 -3.28 -14.90 -7.80
N VAL A 174 -3.72 -13.92 -8.59
CA VAL A 174 -2.90 -12.76 -8.99
C VAL A 174 -2.93 -11.64 -7.95
N ARG A 175 -4.03 -11.51 -7.18
CA ARG A 175 -4.16 -10.56 -6.07
C ARG A 175 -3.47 -11.05 -4.79
N ARG A 176 -2.32 -11.73 -4.96
CA ARG A 176 -1.37 -11.96 -3.87
C ARG A 176 -1.01 -10.61 -3.27
N SER A 177 -0.97 -10.61 -1.94
CA SER A 177 -0.47 -9.56 -1.05
C SER A 177 0.41 -8.53 -1.74
N LEU A 178 0.20 -7.24 -1.43
CA LEU A 178 1.26 -6.23 -1.59
C LEU A 178 2.56 -6.92 -1.19
N PRO A 179 3.48 -7.23 -2.13
CA PRO A 179 4.61 -8.07 -1.79
C PRO A 179 5.36 -7.37 -0.67
N ALA A 180 5.84 -8.16 0.30
CA ALA A 180 6.51 -7.61 1.49
C ALA A 180 7.63 -6.62 1.12
N SER A 181 8.17 -6.72 -0.11
CA SER A 181 9.08 -5.77 -0.73
C SER A 181 8.58 -4.33 -0.77
N TYR A 182 7.28 -4.05 -1.00
CA TYR A 182 6.76 -2.67 -0.99
C TYR A 182 6.78 -2.07 0.41
N ARG A 183 6.46 -2.86 1.44
CA ARG A 183 6.58 -2.42 2.84
C ARG A 183 8.03 -2.13 3.19
N THR A 184 8.94 -3.04 2.83
CA THR A 184 10.38 -2.84 3.04
C THR A 184 10.88 -1.61 2.28
N ALA A 185 10.49 -1.42 1.02
CA ALA A 185 10.86 -0.26 0.22
C ALA A 185 10.34 1.04 0.84
N PHE A 186 9.10 1.07 1.33
CA PHE A 186 8.53 2.23 2.01
C PHE A 186 9.33 2.60 3.27
N ILE A 187 9.60 1.63 4.15
CA ILE A 187 10.40 1.84 5.36
C ILE A 187 11.82 2.31 5.02
N VAL A 188 12.45 1.72 4.01
CA VAL A 188 13.81 2.11 3.61
C VAL A 188 13.84 3.54 3.05
N VAL A 189 12.88 3.91 2.20
CA VAL A 189 12.83 5.23 1.57
C VAL A 189 12.48 6.30 2.60
N VAL A 190 11.39 6.11 3.35
CA VAL A 190 10.94 7.08 4.35
C VAL A 190 11.93 7.16 5.49
N GLY A 191 12.49 6.04 5.94
CA GLY A 191 13.46 5.99 7.03
C GLY A 191 14.81 6.53 6.65
N GLY A 192 15.25 6.26 5.42
CA GLY A 192 16.41 6.94 4.86
C GLY A 192 16.23 8.47 4.90
N PHE A 193 15.06 8.97 4.48
CA PHE A 193 14.74 10.39 4.55
C PHE A 193 14.71 10.93 5.98
N ALA A 194 14.06 10.23 6.91
CA ALA A 194 13.98 10.63 8.32
C ALA A 194 15.36 10.71 8.99
N VAL A 195 16.24 9.75 8.69
CA VAL A 195 17.64 9.75 9.15
C VAL A 195 18.40 10.95 8.59
N ILE A 196 18.28 11.22 7.28
CA ILE A 196 18.93 12.37 6.64
C ILE A 196 18.47 13.68 7.28
N LEU A 197 17.16 13.88 7.46
CA LEU A 197 16.61 15.08 8.08
C LEU A 197 17.08 15.24 9.53
N THR A 198 17.18 14.14 10.28
CA THR A 198 17.72 14.15 11.64
C THR A 198 19.19 14.59 11.65
N ILE A 199 20.02 14.04 10.76
CA ILE A 199 21.44 14.41 10.65
C ILE A 199 21.58 15.90 10.35
N ILE A 200 20.82 16.41 9.38
CA ILE A 200 20.79 17.84 9.02
C ILE A 200 20.37 18.68 10.23
N GLY A 201 19.29 18.31 10.91
CA GLY A 201 18.79 19.02 12.09
C GLY A 201 19.80 19.07 13.23
N VAL A 202 20.49 17.96 13.52
CA VAL A 202 21.55 17.91 14.53
C VAL A 202 22.73 18.80 14.15
N PHE A 203 23.14 18.80 12.87
CA PHE A 203 24.23 19.63 12.40
C PHE A 203 23.90 21.13 12.49
N LEU A 204 22.71 21.54 12.03
CA LEU A 204 22.24 22.92 12.14
C LEU A 204 22.09 23.35 13.60
N GLY A 205 21.48 22.51 14.44
CA GLY A 205 21.30 22.76 15.86
C GLY A 205 22.64 22.99 16.57
N ARG A 206 23.63 22.11 16.37
CA ARG A 206 24.98 22.28 16.93
C ARG A 206 25.64 23.57 16.49
N ARG A 207 25.50 23.95 15.21
CA ARG A 207 26.07 25.19 14.67
C ARG A 207 25.47 26.42 15.35
N VAL A 208 24.17 26.44 15.59
CA VAL A 208 23.48 27.54 16.28
C VAL A 208 23.88 27.57 17.76
N THR A 209 23.80 26.43 18.45
CA THR A 209 24.14 26.35 19.87
C THR A 209 25.58 26.78 20.16
N SER A 210 26.55 26.35 19.36
CA SER A 210 27.96 26.75 19.53
C SER A 210 28.14 28.26 19.50
N ARG A 211 27.43 28.97 18.61
CA ARG A 211 27.54 30.43 18.49
C ARG A 211 26.89 31.16 19.65
N ILE A 212 25.79 30.62 20.17
CA ILE A 212 25.16 31.13 21.38
C ILE A 212 26.09 30.93 22.59
N GLU A 213 26.75 29.78 22.69
CA GLU A 213 27.73 29.50 23.74
C GLU A 213 28.95 30.44 23.64
N GLU A 214 29.46 30.72 22.43
CA GLU A 214 30.53 31.71 22.20
C GLU A 214 30.11 33.13 22.65
N LEU A 215 28.89 33.56 22.32
CA LEU A 215 28.32 34.83 22.77
C LEU A 215 28.20 34.88 24.30
N GLN A 216 27.65 33.83 24.90
CA GLN A 216 27.49 33.72 26.35
C GLN A 216 28.84 33.82 27.07
N GLN A 217 29.89 33.16 26.53
CA GLN A 217 31.24 33.25 27.07
C GLN A 217 31.82 34.66 26.93
N GLY A 218 31.61 35.33 25.79
CA GLY A 218 32.01 36.73 25.59
C GLY A 218 31.38 37.66 26.63
N PHE A 219 30.07 37.54 26.86
CA PHE A 219 29.39 38.31 27.91
C PHE A 219 29.96 38.02 29.31
N ALA A 220 30.27 36.76 29.63
CA ALA A 220 30.86 36.38 30.90
C ALA A 220 32.26 37.00 31.12
N GLN A 221 33.09 37.05 30.07
CA GLN A 221 34.42 37.69 30.13
C GLN A 221 34.33 39.19 30.38
N VAL A 222 33.44 39.88 29.66
CA VAL A 222 33.20 41.33 29.86
C VAL A 222 32.67 41.61 31.25
N ALA A 223 31.74 40.80 31.75
CA ALA A 223 31.20 40.90 33.11
C ALA A 223 32.29 40.68 34.19
N ALA A 224 33.30 39.85 33.91
CA ALA A 224 34.46 39.66 34.76
C ALA A 224 35.49 40.82 34.67
N GLY A 225 35.24 41.82 33.84
CA GLY A 225 36.06 43.02 33.70
C GLY A 225 37.05 43.00 32.52
N ASP A 226 37.06 41.93 31.72
CA ASP A 226 37.88 41.83 30.52
C ASP A 226 37.21 42.53 29.32
N MET A 227 37.58 43.80 29.11
CA MET A 227 37.08 44.62 28.00
C MET A 227 37.78 44.34 26.67
N SER A 228 38.76 43.42 26.64
CA SER A 228 39.40 42.99 25.40
C SER A 228 38.66 41.82 24.73
N ALA A 229 37.73 41.19 25.45
CA ALA A 229 36.91 40.10 24.96
C ALA A 229 36.17 40.48 23.66
N ARG A 230 36.26 39.61 22.66
CA ARG A 230 35.56 39.74 21.37
C ARG A 230 35.03 38.37 20.96
N VAL A 231 33.90 38.35 20.27
CA VAL A 231 33.34 37.13 19.67
C VAL A 231 33.59 37.11 18.17
N ASP A 232 33.83 35.93 17.60
CA ASP A 232 34.07 35.79 16.18
C ASP A 232 32.75 35.90 15.38
N VAL A 233 32.68 36.90 14.50
CA VAL A 233 31.51 37.17 13.68
C VAL A 233 31.68 36.47 12.33
N ARG A 234 31.04 35.30 12.19
CA ARG A 234 31.07 34.53 10.94
C ARG A 234 29.72 34.49 10.26
N GLY A 235 29.66 34.71 8.94
CA GLY A 235 28.43 34.52 8.14
C GLY A 235 27.47 35.72 8.18
N LYS A 236 26.19 35.48 7.86
CA LYS A 236 25.10 36.48 7.77
C LYS A 236 23.89 36.02 8.60
N GLY A 237 23.01 36.93 9.01
CA GLY A 237 21.80 36.64 9.80
C GLY A 237 21.87 37.14 11.25
N GLU A 238 20.83 36.86 12.05
CA GLU A 238 20.65 37.52 13.36
C GLU A 238 21.79 37.25 14.34
N LEU A 239 22.35 36.03 14.35
CA LEU A 239 23.48 35.70 15.23
C LEU A 239 24.76 36.47 14.86
N ALA A 240 24.97 36.77 13.58
CA ALA A 240 26.11 37.58 13.16
C ALA A 240 25.89 39.05 13.55
N GLU A 241 24.68 39.56 13.39
CA GLU A 241 24.29 40.91 13.85
C GLU A 241 24.44 41.06 15.37
N MET A 242 24.02 40.05 16.13
CA MET A 242 24.22 40.01 17.59
C MET A 242 25.70 40.03 17.97
N GLY A 243 26.56 39.26 17.26
CA GLY A 243 28.00 39.29 17.48
C GLY A 243 28.64 40.64 17.17
N GLN A 244 28.20 41.31 16.10
CA GLN A 244 28.66 42.66 15.76
C GLN A 244 28.21 43.69 16.80
N ALA A 245 26.94 43.64 17.21
CA ALA A 245 26.39 44.50 18.24
C ALA A 245 27.12 44.31 19.58
N PHE A 246 27.40 43.06 19.96
CA PHE A 246 28.22 42.74 21.13
C PHE A 246 29.61 43.37 21.02
N ASN A 247 30.36 43.12 19.93
CA ASN A 247 31.71 43.65 19.78
C ASN A 247 31.75 45.19 19.79
N LYS A 248 30.74 45.84 19.20
CA LYS A 248 30.59 47.30 19.23
C LYS A 248 30.35 47.81 20.64
N MET A 249 29.43 47.19 21.38
CA MET A 249 29.15 47.54 22.78
C MET A 249 30.40 47.44 23.65
N VAL A 250 31.19 46.37 23.51
CA VAL A 250 32.44 46.21 24.29
C VAL A 250 33.46 47.29 23.93
N ALA A 251 33.58 47.65 22.65
CA ALA A 251 34.47 48.73 22.23
C ALA A 251 34.04 50.10 22.81
N ASP A 252 32.74 50.39 22.83
CA ASP A 252 32.21 51.63 23.40
C ASP A 252 32.44 51.69 24.93
N LEU A 253 32.25 50.57 25.64
CA LEU A 253 32.55 50.45 27.07
C LEU A 253 34.04 50.67 27.37
N GLU A 254 34.93 50.09 26.55
CA GLU A 254 36.36 50.26 26.68
C GLU A 254 36.78 51.73 26.49
N ALA A 255 36.19 52.40 25.50
CA ALA A 255 36.44 53.82 25.23
C ALA A 255 35.99 54.72 26.39
N GLU A 256 34.80 54.50 26.95
CA GLU A 256 34.28 55.28 28.09
C GLU A 256 35.12 55.05 29.37
N ARG A 257 35.58 53.82 29.62
CA ARG A 257 36.48 53.55 30.74
C ARG A 257 37.82 54.26 30.60
N ARG A 258 38.42 54.25 29.39
CA ARG A 258 39.68 54.96 29.11
C ARG A 258 39.52 56.47 29.28
N LYS A 259 38.41 57.03 28.80
CA LYS A 259 38.07 58.45 28.96
C LYS A 259 37.90 58.84 30.43
N SER A 260 37.18 58.03 31.20
CA SER A 260 37.01 58.25 32.65
C SER A 260 38.36 58.22 33.39
N ALA A 261 39.21 57.23 33.08
CA ALA A 261 40.55 57.14 33.67
C ALA A 261 41.45 58.34 33.30
N TYR A 262 41.37 58.83 32.07
CA TYR A 262 42.11 60.01 31.62
C TYR A 262 41.69 61.28 32.37
N LEU A 263 40.37 61.52 32.50
CA LEU A 263 39.82 62.65 33.25
C LEU A 263 40.19 62.61 34.73
N GLN A 264 40.11 61.43 35.36
CA GLN A 264 40.53 61.25 36.75
C GLN A 264 42.00 61.62 36.92
N ARG A 265 42.87 61.21 35.99
CA ARG A 265 44.31 61.51 36.03
C ARG A 265 44.58 63.01 35.86
N ILE A 266 43.87 63.70 34.98
CA ILE A 266 43.94 65.16 34.87
C ILE A 266 43.53 65.82 36.19
N GLY A 267 42.44 65.37 36.81
CA GLY A 267 41.99 65.88 38.10
C GLY A 267 43.06 65.73 39.18
N THR A 268 43.67 64.55 39.30
CA THR A 268 44.78 64.33 40.24
C THR A 268 45.99 65.21 39.94
N TRP A 269 46.30 65.45 38.66
CA TRP A 269 47.39 66.33 38.27
C TRP A 269 47.10 67.80 38.62
N GLN A 270 45.86 68.24 38.51
CA GLN A 270 45.44 69.57 38.95
C GLN A 270 45.61 69.73 40.46
N ASP A 271 45.28 68.71 41.25
CA ASP A 271 45.47 68.75 42.71
C ASP A 271 46.96 68.76 43.10
N VAL A 272 47.79 67.97 42.41
CA VAL A 272 49.26 68.01 42.59
C VAL A 272 49.83 69.38 42.21
N ALA A 273 49.42 69.92 41.07
CA ALA A 273 49.86 71.25 40.63
C ALA A 273 49.41 72.35 41.61
N ARG A 274 48.19 72.26 42.17
CA ARG A 274 47.69 73.19 43.20
C ARG A 274 48.51 73.10 44.49
N LYS A 275 48.84 71.89 44.95
CA LYS A 275 49.72 71.68 46.12
C LYS A 275 51.12 72.22 45.89
N LEU A 276 51.75 71.90 44.76
CA LEU A 276 53.07 72.44 44.40
C LEU A 276 53.06 73.97 44.30
N ALA A 277 52.00 74.55 43.73
CA ALA A 277 51.85 76.00 43.68
C ALA A 277 51.71 76.62 45.08
N HIS A 278 50.98 75.97 45.99
CA HIS A 278 50.91 76.39 47.39
C HIS A 278 52.25 76.27 48.11
N GLU A 279 53.01 75.21 47.87
CA GLU A 279 54.32 74.98 48.49
C GLU A 279 55.42 75.89 47.93
N ILE A 280 55.39 76.23 46.63
CA ILE A 280 56.28 77.21 45.98
C ILE A 280 55.93 78.66 46.38
N LYS A 281 54.71 78.92 46.84
CA LYS A 281 54.34 80.23 47.40
C LYS A 281 54.81 80.42 48.85
N ASN A 282 55.10 79.32 49.57
CA ASN A 282 55.58 79.30 50.96
C ASN A 282 57.11 79.41 51.22
N PRO A 283 58.06 79.46 50.27
CA PRO A 283 59.47 79.71 50.54
C PRO A 283 59.82 81.21 50.51
N LEU A 284 58.83 82.12 50.36
CA LEU A 284 59.05 83.57 50.26
C LEU A 284 58.53 84.38 51.46
N THR A 285 58.37 83.75 52.62
CA THR A 285 58.45 84.47 53.91
C THR A 285 59.88 84.35 54.42
N PRO A 286 60.77 85.34 54.19
CA PRO A 286 62.01 85.38 54.94
C PRO A 286 61.64 85.63 56.41
N ILE A 287 62.17 84.76 57.28
CA ILE A 287 62.24 85.00 58.71
C ILE A 287 62.94 86.35 58.90
N GLN A 288 62.20 87.34 59.40
CA GLN A 288 62.76 88.48 60.11
C GLN A 288 62.42 88.32 61.58
#